data_AF-A0A0V8GCB6-F1
#
_entry.id   AF-A0A0V8GCB6-F1
#
_cell.length_a   1.000
_cell.length_b   1.000
_cell.length_c   1.000
_cell.angle_alpha   90.00
_cell.angle_beta   90.00
_cell.angle_gamma   90.00
#
_symmetry.space_group_name_H-M   'P 1'
#
loop_
_entity.id
_entity.type
_entity.pdbx_description
1 polymer ?
#
loop_
_entity_poly.entity_id
_entity_poly.type
_entity_poly.pdbx_seq_one_letter_code
_entity_poly.pdbx_strand_id
1 'polypeptide(L)'
;MMDEEEQVSEYAVLLPNKNALDYKRLIKAICHQDFPPLQPRFRLTYTDYPEVFFVNVDQKIVMNIYDDRGCFLLFGDSVTYDVFKKKYRNDIS
;
A
#
# COMPACT_ATOMS: atom_id res chain seq x y z
N MET A 1 -2.93 26.00 -20.96
CA MET A 1 -1.79 25.16 -20.58
C MET A 1 -2.13 23.78 -21.11
N MET A 2 -1.24 23.17 -21.87
CA MET A 2 -1.46 21.80 -22.36
C MET A 2 -1.66 20.90 -21.13
N ASP A 3 -2.76 20.14 -21.13
CA ASP A 3 -2.88 18.95 -20.30
C ASP A 3 -1.75 18.02 -20.77
N GLU A 4 -0.60 18.09 -20.11
CA GLU A 4 0.43 17.07 -20.26
C GLU A 4 -0.17 15.79 -19.70
N GLU A 5 -0.56 14.86 -20.57
CA GLU A 5 -0.97 13.52 -20.17
C GLU A 5 0.15 12.93 -19.31
N GLU A 6 -0.11 12.80 -18.00
CA GLU A 6 0.83 12.28 -17.04
C GLU A 6 1.19 10.84 -17.44
N GLN A 7 2.45 10.61 -17.78
CA GLN A 7 2.91 9.29 -18.21
C GLN A 7 2.96 8.34 -17.01
N VAL A 8 1.94 7.49 -16.85
CA VAL A 8 1.91 6.45 -15.83
C VAL A 8 2.70 5.22 -16.28
N SER A 9 3.60 4.73 -15.43
CA SER A 9 4.33 3.47 -15.66
C SER A 9 4.09 2.51 -14.50
N GLU A 10 3.46 1.37 -14.78
CA GLU A 10 3.17 0.32 -13.79
C GLU A 10 4.15 -0.84 -13.91
N TYR A 11 4.63 -1.34 -12.77
CA TYR A 11 5.52 -2.49 -12.70
C TYR A 11 5.00 -3.49 -11.65
N ALA A 12 4.92 -4.76 -12.03
CA ALA A 12 4.59 -5.84 -11.11
C ALA A 12 5.80 -6.77 -10.97
N VAL A 13 6.20 -7.05 -9.72
CA VAL A 13 7.29 -7.97 -9.41
C VAL A 13 6.78 -9.05 -8.47
N LEU A 14 6.83 -10.31 -8.92
CA LEU A 14 6.53 -11.44 -8.05
C LEU A 14 7.69 -11.68 -7.10
N LEU A 15 7.43 -11.58 -5.80
CA LEU A 15 8.42 -11.87 -4.77
C LEU A 15 8.47 -13.38 -4.50
N PRO A 16 9.67 -13.99 -4.33
CA PRO A 16 9.78 -15.43 -4.07
C PRO A 16 9.22 -15.82 -2.69
N ASN A 17 9.19 -14.88 -1.74
CA ASN A 17 8.48 -15.00 -0.46
C ASN A 17 8.42 -13.62 0.23
N LYS A 18 7.67 -13.52 1.33
CA LYS A 18 7.48 -12.28 2.10
C LYS A 18 8.76 -11.66 2.68
N ASN A 19 9.84 -12.43 2.84
CA ASN A 19 11.11 -11.93 3.37
C ASN A 19 11.99 -11.30 2.27
N ALA A 20 11.63 -11.46 1.00
CA ALA A 20 12.36 -10.85 -0.12
C ALA A 20 12.19 -9.33 -0.18
N LEU A 21 11.23 -8.78 0.56
CA LEU A 21 10.97 -7.35 0.68
C LEU A 21 10.90 -6.99 2.16
N ASP A 22 11.64 -5.95 2.57
CA ASP A 22 11.45 -5.34 3.89
C ASP A 22 10.17 -4.49 3.88
N TYR A 23 9.04 -5.18 3.92
CA TYR A 23 7.71 -4.55 3.86
C TYR A 23 7.49 -3.62 5.06
N LYS A 24 8.13 -3.85 6.21
CA LYS A 24 8.02 -2.95 7.37
C LYS A 24 8.69 -1.60 7.09
N ARG A 25 9.87 -1.62 6.47
CA ARG A 25 10.57 -0.40 6.06
C ARG A 25 9.82 0.32 4.93
N LEU A 26 9.19 -0.43 4.02
CA LEU A 26 8.33 0.13 2.98
C LEU A 26 7.08 0.81 3.55
N ILE A 27 6.37 0.16 4.47
CA ILE A 27 5.21 0.75 5.17
C ILE A 27 5.62 2.05 5.89
N LYS A 28 6.76 2.04 6.60
CA LYS A 28 7.30 3.27 7.20
C LYS A 28 7.55 4.37 6.17
N ALA A 29 8.10 4.02 5.00
CA ALA A 29 8.37 4.99 3.93
C ALA A 29 7.10 5.60 3.33
N ILE A 30 5.99 4.85 3.29
CA ILE A 30 4.66 5.35 2.93
C ILE A 30 4.17 6.29 4.02
N CYS A 31 4.13 5.86 5.28
CA CYS A 31 3.60 6.69 6.38
C CYS A 31 4.39 7.97 6.65
N HIS A 32 5.66 8.02 6.27
CA HIS A 32 6.50 9.20 6.47
C HIS A 32 6.41 10.23 5.33
N GLN A 33 5.68 9.98 4.23
CA GLN A 33 5.69 10.88 3.06
C GLN A 33 5.37 12.33 3.43
N ASP A 34 4.32 12.53 4.25
CA ASP A 34 3.87 13.85 4.71
C ASP A 34 4.72 14.45 5.86
N PHE A 35 5.75 13.74 6.32
CA PHE A 35 6.55 14.11 7.48
C PHE A 35 8.03 14.28 7.12
N PRO A 36 8.46 15.47 6.62
CA PRO A 36 9.82 15.70 6.15
C PRO A 36 10.97 15.30 7.08
N PRO A 37 10.86 15.45 8.41
CA PRO A 37 11.91 15.02 9.33
C PRO A 37 12.05 13.48 9.43
N LEU A 38 11.02 12.72 9.10
CA LEU A 38 11.01 11.27 9.28
C LEU A 38 11.68 10.55 8.11
N GLN A 39 12.31 9.41 8.43
CA GLN A 39 12.97 8.52 7.48
C GLN A 39 12.73 7.06 7.88
N PRO A 40 12.66 6.12 6.92
CA PRO A 40 12.84 6.27 5.47
C PRO A 40 11.65 7.00 4.79
N ARG A 41 11.87 7.51 3.57
CA ARG A 41 10.84 8.04 2.64
C ARG A 41 11.21 7.66 1.20
N PHE A 42 10.23 7.60 0.30
CA PHE A 42 10.48 7.50 -1.14
C PHE A 42 11.28 8.71 -1.65
N ARG A 43 12.08 8.49 -2.70
CA ARG A 43 12.88 9.54 -3.33
C ARG A 43 12.07 10.17 -4.45
N LEU A 44 11.93 11.49 -4.41
CA LEU A 44 11.28 12.30 -5.45
C LEU A 44 12.05 12.39 -6.78
N THR A 45 13.13 11.61 -6.94
CA THR A 45 14.02 11.76 -8.12
C THR A 45 13.34 11.34 -9.42
N TYR A 46 12.37 10.41 -9.37
CA TYR A 46 11.70 9.86 -10.56
C TYR A 46 10.19 9.62 -10.37
N THR A 47 9.65 9.89 -9.18
CA THR A 47 8.23 9.71 -8.85
C THR A 47 7.92 10.58 -7.64
N ASP A 48 6.85 11.36 -7.70
CA ASP A 48 6.44 12.21 -6.58
C ASP A 48 5.76 11.38 -5.48
N TYR A 49 5.05 10.32 -5.88
CA TYR A 49 4.37 9.41 -4.95
C TYR A 49 4.10 8.06 -5.62
N PRO A 50 4.83 6.98 -5.29
CA PRO A 50 4.50 5.67 -5.83
C PRO A 50 3.27 5.11 -5.10
N GLU A 51 2.22 4.79 -5.85
CA GLU A 51 1.13 3.98 -5.32
C GLU A 51 1.59 2.54 -5.09
N VAL A 52 1.50 2.07 -3.85
CA VAL A 52 1.93 0.71 -3.48
C VAL A 52 0.73 -0.12 -3.07
N PHE A 53 0.53 -1.24 -3.76
CA PHE A 53 -0.49 -2.23 -3.43
C PHE A 53 0.17 -3.51 -2.91
N PHE A 54 -0.22 -3.94 -1.71
CA PHE A 54 0.12 -5.25 -1.18
C PHE A 54 -0.96 -6.24 -1.58
N VAL A 55 -0.61 -7.20 -2.45
CA VAL A 55 -1.53 -8.23 -2.94
C VAL A 55 -1.23 -9.56 -2.25
N ASN A 56 -2.17 -10.02 -1.42
CA ASN A 56 -2.15 -11.35 -0.86
C ASN A 56 -3.06 -12.26 -1.71
N VAL A 57 -2.44 -13.00 -2.64
CA VAL A 57 -3.15 -13.87 -3.58
C VAL A 57 -3.88 -15.00 -2.85
N ASP A 58 -3.26 -15.60 -1.84
CA ASP A 58 -3.83 -16.74 -1.10
C ASP A 58 -5.10 -16.36 -0.34
N GLN A 59 -5.13 -15.14 0.22
CA GLN A 59 -6.28 -14.62 0.95
C GLN A 59 -7.23 -13.78 0.09
N LYS A 60 -6.87 -13.53 -1.18
CA LYS A 60 -7.60 -12.63 -2.08
C LYS A 60 -7.85 -11.25 -1.48
N ILE A 61 -6.82 -10.68 -0.86
CA ILE A 61 -6.87 -9.34 -0.26
C ILE A 61 -5.88 -8.44 -0.99
N VAL A 62 -6.34 -7.25 -1.37
CA VAL A 62 -5.47 -6.15 -1.80
C VAL A 62 -5.52 -5.07 -0.73
N MET A 63 -4.36 -4.61 -0.28
CA MET A 63 -4.21 -3.52 0.68
C MET A 63 -3.43 -2.38 0.06
N ASN A 64 -3.96 -1.16 0.18
CA ASN A 64 -3.28 0.07 -0.15
C ASN A 64 -3.23 0.95 1.10
N ILE A 65 -2.06 1.50 1.43
CA ILE A 65 -1.85 2.34 2.62
C ILE A 65 -1.72 3.78 2.13
N TYR A 66 -2.52 4.67 2.72
CA TYR A 66 -2.50 6.10 2.44
C TYR A 66 -1.76 6.82 3.56
N ASP A 67 -0.49 7.16 3.32
CA ASP A 67 0.34 7.93 4.26
C ASP A 67 0.16 7.48 5.72
N ASP A 68 -0.20 8.40 6.60
CA ASP A 68 -0.57 8.15 8.00
C ASP A 68 -2.09 8.11 8.24
N ARG A 69 -2.90 8.27 7.18
CA ARG A 69 -4.37 8.39 7.25
C ARG A 69 -5.09 7.04 7.30
N GLY A 70 -4.37 5.94 7.06
CA GLY A 70 -4.88 4.58 7.20
C GLY A 70 -4.66 3.74 5.95
N CYS A 71 -5.57 2.81 5.69
CA CYS A 71 -5.49 1.92 4.54
C CYS A 71 -6.87 1.56 4.01
N PHE A 72 -6.93 1.24 2.72
CA PHE A 72 -8.07 0.59 2.10
C PHE A 72 -7.77 -0.90 1.90
N LEU A 73 -8.81 -1.72 2.08
CA LEU A 73 -8.77 -3.16 1.86
C LEU A 73 -9.84 -3.55 0.84
N LEU A 74 -9.42 -4.22 -0.23
CA LEU A 74 -10.29 -4.89 -1.18
C LEU A 74 -10.27 -6.39 -0.92
N PHE A 75 -11.46 -6.99 -0.85
CA PHE A 75 -11.63 -8.44 -0.64
C PHE A 75 -12.20 -9.07 -1.90
N GLY A 76 -11.64 -10.22 -2.30
CA GLY A 76 -12.12 -10.98 -3.45
C GLY A 76 -13.37 -11.81 -3.19
N ASP A 77 -13.82 -11.94 -1.94
CA ASP A 77 -15.06 -12.60 -1.56
C ASP A 77 -15.62 -12.08 -0.23
N SER A 78 -16.93 -12.24 -0.04
CA SER A 78 -17.64 -11.78 1.16
C SER A 78 -17.28 -12.58 2.41
N VAL A 79 -16.96 -13.87 2.27
CA VAL A 79 -16.62 -14.73 3.41
C VAL A 79 -15.36 -14.23 4.11
N THR A 80 -14.32 -13.91 3.34
CA THR A 80 -13.06 -13.36 3.85
C THR A 80 -13.28 -11.98 4.49
N TYR A 81 -14.10 -11.13 3.87
CA TYR A 81 -14.50 -9.84 4.44
C TYR A 81 -15.21 -10.01 5.79
N ASP A 82 -16.18 -10.92 5.90
CA ASP A 82 -16.94 -11.13 7.14
C ASP A 82 -16.05 -11.65 8.27
N VAL A 83 -15.12 -12.56 7.95
CA VAL A 83 -14.11 -13.05 8.91
C VAL A 83 -13.22 -11.89 9.37
N PHE A 84 -12.74 -11.06 8.45
CA PHE A 84 -11.91 -9.90 8.76
C PHE A 84 -12.67 -8.90 9.65
N LYS A 85 -13.86 -8.49 9.24
CA LYS A 85 -14.72 -7.54 9.95
C LYS A 85 -15.04 -8.00 11.36
N LYS A 86 -15.32 -9.30 11.55
CA LYS A 86 -15.58 -9.87 12.88
C LYS A 86 -14.34 -9.83 13.76
N LYS A 87 -13.16 -10.14 13.20
CA LYS A 87 -11.89 -10.18 13.92
C LYS A 87 -11.44 -8.79 14.37
N TYR A 88 -11.52 -7.81 13.49
CA TYR A 88 -11.04 -6.44 13.71
C TYR A 88 -12.15 -5.44 14.05
N ARG A 89 -13.30 -5.94 14.55
CA ARG A 89 -14.50 -5.12 14.79
C ARG A 89 -14.26 -3.89 15.68
N ASN A 90 -13.26 -3.95 16.57
CA ASN A 90 -12.94 -2.87 17.51
C ASN A 90 -11.93 -1.87 16.93
N ASP A 91 -11.29 -2.21 15.81
CA ASP A 91 -10.26 -1.38 15.17
C ASP A 91 -10.83 -0.60 13.96
N ILE A 92 -12.08 -0.89 13.57
CA ILE A 92 -12.79 -0.28 12.41
C ILE A 92 -13.79 0.79 12.88
N SER A 93 -13.80 1.14 14.18
CA SER A 93 -14.74 2.10 14.79
C SER A 93 -14.31 3.55 14.67
#